data_AF-A0A6F9CBU3-F1
#
_entry.id   AF-A0A6F9CBU3-F1
#
_cell.length_a   1.000
_cell.length_b   1.000
_cell.length_c   1.000
_cell.angle_alpha   90.00
_cell.angle_beta   90.00
_cell.angle_gamma   90.00
#
_symmetry.space_group_name_H-M   'P 1'
#
loop_
_entity.id
_entity.type
_entity.pdbx_description
1 polymer ?
#
loop_
_entity_poly.entity_id
_entity_poly.type
_entity_poly.pdbx_seq_one_letter_code
_entity_poly.pdbx_strand_id
1 'polypeptide(L)'
;MHPEMKITHPAGCMSQFIQFFGEQIMVLVLLLLPGQRVHPGGGRGRTTEKIFEEKRDLYDVYVDNQNVRTTRESLKPLLRLSAADREKYRKLTEQRQMLLYSQEENGDCVSSEEDHFILFFLEQNNRIFQTLSEVAGSPEPILTQESVRAMGLDPHGDRLFLLHLLETYGYDSLLITDQPCCS
;
A
#
# COMPACT_ATOMS: atom_id res chain seq x y z
N MET A 1 -5.38 21.89 -4.15
CA MET A 1 -5.42 20.94 -5.27
C MET A 1 -4.72 19.67 -4.79
N HIS A 2 -5.48 18.63 -4.49
CA HIS A 2 -4.91 17.33 -4.06
C HIS A 2 -4.62 16.48 -5.31
N PRO A 3 -3.51 15.75 -5.37
CA PRO A 3 -3.22 14.88 -6.51
C PRO A 3 -4.23 13.73 -6.55
N GLU A 4 -5.05 13.68 -7.62
CA GLU A 4 -5.84 12.49 -7.96
C GLU A 4 -4.87 11.35 -8.30
N MET A 5 -4.83 10.31 -7.46
CA MET A 5 -4.20 9.04 -7.83
C MET A 5 -5.05 8.35 -8.90
N LYS A 6 -4.65 8.47 -10.17
CA LYS A 6 -5.22 7.68 -11.28
C LYS A 6 -4.35 6.46 -11.53
N ILE A 7 -4.77 5.32 -10.99
CA ILE A 7 -4.18 4.02 -11.32
C ILE A 7 -4.75 3.59 -12.68
N THR A 8 -3.98 3.77 -13.75
CA THR A 8 -4.35 3.28 -15.09
C THR A 8 -3.94 1.82 -15.25
N HIS A 9 -4.83 0.89 -14.85
CA HIS A 9 -4.72 -0.52 -15.21
C HIS A 9 -5.75 -0.87 -16.30
N PRO A 10 -5.41 -1.72 -17.30
CA PRO A 10 -6.35 -2.13 -18.37
C PRO A 10 -7.43 -3.13 -17.91
N ALA A 11 -7.71 -3.23 -16.60
CA ALA A 11 -8.80 -4.05 -16.05
C ALA A 11 -9.97 -3.13 -15.70
N GLY A 12 -11.18 -3.53 -16.05
CA GLY A 12 -12.37 -2.68 -16.12
C GLY A 12 -13.01 -2.28 -14.79
N CYS A 13 -12.38 -2.56 -13.63
CA CYS A 13 -12.84 -2.12 -12.30
C CYS A 13 -11.77 -2.34 -11.20
N MET A 14 -11.88 -1.61 -10.08
CA MET A 14 -10.98 -1.73 -8.92
C MET A 14 -11.02 -3.14 -8.30
N SER A 15 -12.15 -3.84 -8.36
CA SER A 15 -12.26 -5.20 -7.82
C SER A 15 -11.42 -6.23 -8.59
N GLN A 16 -11.33 -6.12 -9.92
CA GLN A 16 -10.41 -6.92 -10.74
C GLN A 16 -8.95 -6.61 -10.43
N PHE A 17 -8.65 -5.34 -10.16
CA PHE A 17 -7.32 -4.89 -9.75
C PHE A 17 -6.91 -5.56 -8.42
N ILE A 18 -7.74 -5.47 -7.38
CA ILE A 18 -7.47 -6.13 -6.09
C ILE A 18 -7.29 -7.65 -6.26
N GLN A 19 -8.12 -8.31 -7.07
CA GLN A 19 -7.98 -9.75 -7.33
C GLN A 19 -6.66 -10.11 -8.07
N PHE A 20 -6.24 -9.27 -9.01
CA PHE A 20 -5.00 -9.49 -9.76
C PHE A 20 -3.77 -9.41 -8.85
N PHE A 21 -3.74 -8.47 -7.90
CA PHE A 21 -2.62 -8.29 -6.97
C PHE A 21 -2.71 -9.17 -5.73
N GLY A 22 -3.90 -9.59 -5.32
CA GLY A 22 -4.12 -10.35 -4.09
C GLY A 22 -3.59 -9.60 -2.86
N GLU A 23 -3.00 -10.32 -1.91
CA GLU A 23 -2.39 -9.73 -0.69
C GLU A 23 -1.31 -8.69 -1.01
N GLN A 24 -0.64 -8.80 -2.17
CA GLN A 24 0.44 -7.89 -2.56
C GLN A 24 -0.04 -6.45 -2.70
N ILE A 25 -1.33 -6.22 -2.90
CA ILE A 25 -1.86 -4.87 -2.98
C ILE A 25 -1.51 -4.03 -1.74
N MET A 26 -1.44 -4.66 -0.56
CA MET A 26 -1.10 -3.95 0.68
C MET A 26 0.29 -3.34 0.62
N VAL A 27 1.25 -4.11 0.11
CA VAL A 27 2.64 -3.66 -0.09
C VAL A 27 2.73 -2.64 -1.23
N LEU A 28 2.01 -2.85 -2.33
CA LEU A 28 2.04 -1.94 -3.47
C LEU A 28 1.50 -0.55 -3.11
N VAL A 29 0.41 -0.48 -2.34
CA VAL A 29 -0.13 0.80 -1.87
C VAL A 29 0.85 1.51 -0.94
N LEU A 30 1.53 0.78 -0.05
CA LEU A 30 2.60 1.36 0.77
C LEU A 30 3.76 1.88 -0.08
N LEU A 31 4.14 1.22 -1.18
CA LEU A 31 5.22 1.71 -2.04
C LEU A 31 4.83 2.96 -2.85
N LEU A 32 3.54 3.13 -3.16
CA LEU A 32 3.04 4.31 -3.87
C LEU A 32 3.08 5.58 -3.01
N LEU A 33 2.94 5.46 -1.69
CA LEU A 33 2.98 6.60 -0.76
C LEU A 33 4.31 7.40 -0.84
N PRO A 34 5.51 6.80 -0.71
CA PRO A 34 6.77 7.49 -0.92
C PRO A 34 7.09 7.72 -2.42
N GLY A 35 6.10 7.58 -3.31
CA GLY A 35 6.24 7.91 -4.73
C GLY A 35 6.97 6.88 -5.59
N GLN A 36 7.07 5.62 -5.17
CA GLN A 36 7.73 4.59 -6.00
C GLN A 36 6.90 4.30 -7.25
N ARG A 37 7.58 4.15 -8.40
CA ARG A 37 6.93 3.84 -9.67
C ARG A 37 6.70 2.34 -9.79
N VAL A 38 5.45 1.91 -9.60
CA VAL A 38 5.03 0.52 -9.75
C VAL A 38 4.51 0.28 -11.18
N HIS A 39 5.08 -0.69 -11.89
CA HIS A 39 4.61 -1.12 -13.19
C HIS A 39 3.85 -2.46 -13.10
N PRO A 40 2.55 -2.49 -13.43
CA PRO A 40 1.79 -3.72 -13.54
C PRO A 40 2.14 -4.42 -14.87
N GLY A 41 2.73 -5.60 -14.79
CA GLY A 41 2.98 -6.46 -15.94
C GLY A 41 1.66 -7.00 -16.49
N GLY A 42 1.36 -6.65 -17.74
CA GLY A 42 0.35 -7.37 -18.52
C GLY A 42 0.89 -8.73 -18.94
N GLY A 43 0.04 -9.76 -18.95
CA GLY A 43 0.48 -11.16 -19.07
C GLY A 43 1.57 -11.43 -20.12
N ARG A 44 2.56 -12.26 -19.75
CA ARG A 44 3.70 -12.69 -20.57
C ARG A 44 3.25 -13.06 -21.99
N GLY A 45 3.49 -12.18 -22.96
CA GLY A 45 3.18 -12.45 -24.37
C GLY A 45 2.95 -11.22 -25.25
N ARG A 46 2.65 -10.06 -24.68
CA ARG A 46 2.51 -8.82 -25.44
C ARG A 46 3.88 -8.14 -25.64
N THR A 47 4.10 -7.59 -26.84
CA THR A 47 5.37 -6.98 -27.27
C THR A 47 5.81 -5.84 -26.36
N THR A 48 4.86 -5.10 -25.79
CA THR A 48 5.10 -4.00 -24.84
C THR A 48 5.72 -4.49 -23.54
N GLU A 49 5.31 -5.65 -23.02
CA GLU A 49 5.75 -6.16 -21.73
C GLU A 49 7.16 -6.75 -21.81
N LYS A 50 7.54 -7.33 -22.97
CA LYS A 50 8.94 -7.69 -23.24
C LYS A 50 9.86 -6.47 -23.22
N ILE A 51 9.40 -5.34 -23.76
CA ILE A 51 10.18 -4.08 -23.76
C ILE A 51 10.29 -3.52 -22.34
N PHE A 52 9.24 -3.59 -21.52
CA PHE A 52 9.30 -3.17 -20.12
C PHE A 52 10.17 -4.10 -19.26
N GLU A 53 10.16 -5.42 -19.48
CA GLU A 53 11.08 -6.34 -18.80
C GLU A 53 12.56 -6.01 -19.06
N GLU A 54 12.88 -5.51 -20.26
CA GLU A 54 14.23 -5.08 -20.66
C GLU A 54 14.58 -3.67 -20.12
N LYS A 55 13.63 -2.73 -20.10
CA LYS A 55 13.84 -1.34 -19.68
C LYS A 55 13.59 -1.12 -18.18
N ARG A 56 14.50 -1.68 -17.38
CA ARG A 56 14.46 -1.66 -15.91
C ARG A 56 14.57 -0.27 -15.26
N ASP A 57 14.95 0.76 -16.00
CA ASP A 57 15.07 2.14 -15.48
C ASP A 57 13.72 2.89 -15.43
N LEU A 58 12.69 2.34 -16.07
CA LEU A 58 11.37 2.98 -16.20
C LEU A 58 10.46 2.78 -14.99
N TYR A 59 10.77 1.83 -14.13
CA TYR A 59 10.00 1.49 -12.93
C TYR A 59 10.92 1.12 -11.78
N ASP A 60 10.40 1.23 -10.57
CA ASP A 60 11.12 0.86 -9.36
C ASP A 60 10.68 -0.53 -8.90
N VAL A 61 9.43 -0.91 -9.20
CA VAL A 61 8.83 -2.20 -8.87
C VAL A 61 8.04 -2.71 -10.07
N TYR A 62 8.21 -3.99 -10.41
CA TYR A 62 7.48 -4.71 -11.44
C TYR A 62 6.60 -5.77 -10.80
N VAL A 63 5.37 -5.92 -11.27
CA VAL A 63 4.44 -6.91 -10.73
C VAL A 63 3.86 -7.78 -11.84
N ASP A 64 4.12 -9.08 -11.83
CA ASP A 64 3.55 -10.05 -12.77
C ASP A 64 2.75 -11.11 -12.02
N ASN A 65 1.42 -11.09 -12.14
CA ASN A 65 0.53 -12.10 -11.57
C ASN A 65 0.86 -12.41 -10.09
N GLN A 66 0.79 -11.37 -9.25
CA GLN A 66 1.16 -11.37 -7.82
C GLN A 66 2.65 -11.59 -7.51
N ASN A 67 3.51 -11.75 -8.52
CA ASN A 67 4.96 -11.80 -8.34
C ASN A 67 5.52 -10.38 -8.38
N VAL A 68 5.82 -9.82 -7.21
CA VAL A 68 6.41 -8.49 -7.07
C VAL A 68 7.93 -8.60 -7.10
N ARG A 69 8.57 -7.82 -7.98
CA ARG A 69 10.02 -7.83 -8.21
C ARG A 69 10.55 -6.41 -8.26
N THR A 70 11.78 -6.24 -7.83
CA THR A 70 12.51 -4.98 -7.96
C THR A 70 13.96 -5.25 -8.30
N THR A 71 14.56 -4.33 -9.04
CA THR A 71 15.99 -4.28 -9.30
C THR A 71 16.74 -3.48 -8.24
N ARG A 72 16.02 -2.71 -7.40
CA ARG A 72 16.58 -1.87 -6.34
C ARG A 72 16.73 -2.68 -5.05
N GLU A 73 17.96 -2.89 -4.62
CA GLU A 73 18.27 -3.63 -3.38
C GLU A 73 17.60 -3.01 -2.14
N SER A 74 17.50 -1.68 -2.07
CA SER A 74 16.85 -0.96 -0.96
C SER A 74 15.34 -1.21 -0.86
N LEU A 75 14.67 -1.59 -1.96
CA LEU A 75 13.24 -1.86 -1.97
C LEU A 75 12.91 -3.32 -1.69
N LYS A 76 13.86 -4.25 -1.83
CA LYS A 76 13.61 -5.69 -1.60
C LYS A 76 13.02 -6.00 -0.22
N PRO A 77 13.47 -5.38 0.89
CA PRO A 77 12.85 -5.63 2.20
C PRO A 77 11.39 -5.17 2.27
N LEU A 78 11.04 -4.10 1.55
CA LEU A 78 9.68 -3.53 1.51
C LEU A 78 8.69 -4.41 0.75
N LEU A 79 9.17 -5.35 -0.07
CA LEU A 79 8.31 -6.26 -0.82
C LEU A 79 7.72 -7.39 0.04
N ARG A 80 8.12 -7.49 1.32
CA ARG A 80 7.71 -8.59 2.21
C ARG A 80 6.38 -8.26 2.86
N LEU A 81 5.41 -9.13 2.67
CA LEU A 81 4.14 -9.07 3.40
C LEU A 81 4.35 -9.31 4.89
N SER A 82 3.88 -8.36 5.71
CA SER A 82 3.81 -8.51 7.16
C SER A 82 2.57 -9.32 7.58
N ALA A 83 2.49 -9.70 8.86
CA ALA A 83 1.26 -10.28 9.41
C ALA A 83 0.11 -9.26 9.42
N ALA A 84 0.43 -7.97 9.64
CA ALA A 84 -0.54 -6.89 9.59
C ALA A 84 -1.15 -6.72 8.19
N ASP A 85 -0.36 -6.90 7.13
CA ASP A 85 -0.84 -6.81 5.74
C ASP A 85 -1.81 -7.94 5.39
N ARG A 86 -1.47 -9.16 5.77
CA ARG A 86 -2.34 -10.33 5.59
C ARG A 86 -3.66 -10.16 6.33
N GLU A 87 -3.61 -9.66 7.56
CA GLU A 87 -4.81 -9.37 8.36
C GLU A 87 -5.68 -8.28 7.73
N LYS A 88 -5.07 -7.18 7.25
CA LYS A 88 -5.77 -6.09 6.54
C LYS A 88 -6.46 -6.62 5.29
N TYR A 89 -5.75 -7.38 4.47
CA TYR A 89 -6.31 -7.98 3.26
C TYR A 89 -7.44 -8.97 3.55
N ARG A 90 -7.29 -9.79 4.61
CA ARG A 90 -8.35 -10.71 5.04
C ARG A 90 -9.62 -9.96 5.43
N LYS A 91 -9.51 -8.93 6.28
CA LYS A 91 -10.65 -8.09 6.70
C LYS A 91 -11.32 -7.40 5.53
N LEU A 92 -10.54 -6.84 4.61
CA LEU A 92 -11.05 -6.20 3.41
C LEU A 92 -11.84 -7.19 2.52
N THR A 93 -11.35 -8.42 2.40
CA THR A 93 -12.02 -9.48 1.63
C THR A 93 -13.28 -9.99 2.34
N GLU A 94 -13.26 -10.14 3.67
CA GLU A 94 -14.43 -10.51 4.49
C GLU A 94 -15.53 -9.45 4.39
N GLN A 95 -15.17 -8.16 4.49
CA GLN A 95 -16.11 -7.04 4.36
C GLN A 95 -16.75 -6.99 2.98
N ARG A 96 -15.95 -7.18 1.93
CA ARG A 96 -16.45 -7.33 0.57
C ARG A 96 -17.49 -8.45 0.46
N GLN A 97 -17.19 -9.62 1.04
CA GLN A 97 -18.10 -10.77 0.99
C GLN A 97 -19.43 -10.48 1.69
N MET A 98 -19.40 -9.79 2.84
CA MET A 98 -20.61 -9.33 3.54
C MET A 98 -21.43 -8.33 2.72
N LEU A 99 -20.78 -7.36 2.05
CA LEU A 99 -21.45 -6.40 1.17
C LEU A 99 -22.17 -7.10 0.01
N LEU A 100 -21.54 -8.11 -0.59
CA LEU A 100 -22.14 -8.91 -1.66
C LEU A 100 -23.36 -9.71 -1.17
N TYR A 101 -23.27 -10.37 0.00
CA TYR A 101 -24.41 -11.08 0.59
C TYR A 101 -25.60 -10.16 0.91
N SER A 102 -25.35 -8.91 1.32
CA SER A 102 -26.42 -7.94 1.59
C SER A 102 -27.03 -7.31 0.34
N GLN A 103 -26.33 -7.35 -0.80
CA GLN A 103 -26.72 -6.69 -2.06
C GLN A 103 -27.53 -7.57 -3.01
N GLU A 104 -27.71 -8.86 -2.71
CA GLU A 104 -28.59 -9.74 -3.52
C GLU A 104 -30.06 -9.26 -3.55
N GLU A 105 -30.43 -8.23 -2.77
CA GLU A 105 -31.77 -7.62 -2.73
C GLU A 105 -31.95 -6.30 -3.52
N ASN A 106 -30.89 -5.59 -3.95
CA ASN A 106 -30.99 -4.30 -4.67
C ASN A 106 -29.91 -4.16 -5.76
N GLY A 107 -30.33 -4.18 -7.02
CA GLY A 107 -29.49 -4.39 -8.21
C GLY A 107 -28.58 -3.24 -8.69
N ASP A 108 -27.87 -2.53 -7.81
CA ASP A 108 -26.90 -1.49 -8.18
C ASP A 108 -25.50 -1.80 -7.61
N CYS A 109 -24.71 -2.59 -8.34
CA CYS A 109 -23.70 -3.51 -7.78
C CYS A 109 -22.24 -3.06 -7.90
N VAL A 110 -21.87 -2.20 -8.86
CA VAL A 110 -20.44 -1.92 -9.15
C VAL A 110 -19.88 -0.73 -8.38
N SER A 111 -20.68 0.32 -8.14
CA SER A 111 -20.21 1.54 -7.44
C SER A 111 -19.85 1.26 -5.98
N SER A 112 -20.60 0.39 -5.29
CA SER A 112 -20.48 0.17 -3.86
C SER A 112 -19.18 -0.55 -3.45
N GLU A 113 -18.72 -1.52 -4.26
CA GLU A 113 -17.46 -2.24 -4.01
C GLU A 113 -16.26 -1.33 -4.25
N GLU A 114 -16.26 -0.55 -5.34
CA GLU A 114 -15.16 0.35 -5.67
C GLU A 114 -15.00 1.45 -4.62
N ASP A 115 -16.10 2.04 -4.18
CA ASP A 115 -16.12 3.02 -3.10
C ASP A 115 -15.56 2.43 -1.80
N HIS A 116 -15.90 1.17 -1.47
CA HIS A 116 -15.37 0.50 -0.29
C HIS A 116 -13.85 0.33 -0.34
N PHE A 117 -13.29 -0.11 -1.47
CA PHE A 117 -11.84 -0.23 -1.63
C PHE A 117 -11.14 1.14 -1.59
N ILE A 118 -11.68 2.13 -2.29
CA ILE A 118 -11.14 3.49 -2.31
C ILE A 118 -11.11 4.06 -0.89
N LEU A 119 -12.23 3.95 -0.16
CA LEU A 119 -12.34 4.44 1.20
C LEU A 119 -11.36 3.72 2.14
N PHE A 120 -11.20 2.41 2.02
CA PHE A 120 -10.25 1.65 2.84
C PHE A 120 -8.83 2.19 2.70
N PHE A 121 -8.33 2.33 1.47
CA PHE A 121 -6.96 2.82 1.25
C PHE A 121 -6.82 4.31 1.56
N LEU A 122 -7.85 5.10 1.29
CA LEU A 122 -7.88 6.53 1.65
C LEU A 122 -7.81 6.73 3.17
N GLU A 123 -8.61 5.98 3.94
CA GLU A 123 -8.62 6.04 5.41
C GLU A 123 -7.27 5.61 5.98
N GLN A 124 -6.68 4.53 5.45
CA GLN A 124 -5.34 4.10 5.84
C GLN A 124 -4.28 5.18 5.59
N ASN A 125 -4.30 5.82 4.41
CA ASN A 125 -3.37 6.91 4.08
C ASN A 125 -3.58 8.11 5.01
N ASN A 126 -4.84 8.51 5.23
CA ASN A 126 -5.16 9.63 6.13
C ASN A 126 -4.69 9.35 7.56
N ARG A 127 -4.87 8.11 8.04
CA ARG A 127 -4.44 7.68 9.37
C ARG A 127 -2.93 7.78 9.54
N ILE A 128 -2.16 7.37 8.52
CA ILE A 128 -0.70 7.54 8.49
C ILE A 128 -0.34 9.02 8.63
N PHE A 129 -0.81 9.88 7.73
CA PHE A 129 -0.43 11.30 7.71
C PHE A 129 -0.94 12.07 8.93
N GLN A 130 -2.10 11.71 9.46
CA GLN A 130 -2.64 12.30 10.67
C GLN A 130 -1.73 11.98 11.87
N THR A 131 -1.37 10.71 12.08
CA THR A 131 -0.47 10.33 13.17
C THR A 131 0.91 10.98 13.01
N LEU A 132 1.46 11.05 11.80
CA LEU A 132 2.73 11.76 11.55
C LEU A 132 2.64 13.25 11.92
N SER A 133 1.54 13.90 11.56
CA SER A 133 1.32 15.32 11.87
C SER A 133 1.12 15.56 13.37
N GLU A 134 0.39 14.69 14.05
CA GLU A 134 0.19 14.74 15.51
C GLU A 134 1.51 14.58 16.26
N VAL A 135 2.34 13.61 15.87
CA VAL A 135 3.65 13.39 16.48
C VAL A 135 4.61 14.53 16.18
N ALA A 136 4.62 15.06 14.96
CA ALA A 136 5.46 16.20 14.58
C ALA A 136 5.10 17.49 15.33
N GLY A 137 3.82 17.66 15.70
CA GLY A 137 3.35 18.79 16.51
C GLY A 137 3.54 18.60 18.03
N SER A 138 4.00 17.43 18.47
CA SER A 138 4.15 17.13 19.90
C SER A 138 5.45 17.73 20.48
N PRO A 139 5.53 17.91 21.81
CA PRO A 139 6.76 18.39 22.47
C PRO A 139 7.95 17.44 22.30
N GLU A 140 7.67 16.15 22.10
CA GLU A 140 8.65 15.08 21.90
C GLU A 140 8.33 14.35 20.59
N PRO A 141 8.86 14.82 19.44
CA PRO A 141 8.53 14.29 18.11
C PRO A 141 9.16 12.91 17.86
N ILE A 142 8.62 11.91 18.55
CA ILE A 142 9.13 10.54 18.57
C ILE A 142 8.04 9.59 18.10
N LEU A 143 8.33 8.82 17.04
CA LEU A 143 7.48 7.75 16.57
C LEU A 143 7.69 6.49 17.40
N THR A 144 6.73 6.22 18.27
CA THR A 144 6.69 5.02 19.10
C THR A 144 6.10 3.82 18.34
N GLN A 145 6.36 2.59 18.82
CA GLN A 145 5.70 1.40 18.26
C GLN A 145 4.17 1.48 18.31
N GLU A 146 3.61 2.14 19.33
CA GLU A 146 2.17 2.35 19.44
C GLU A 146 1.66 3.28 18.34
N SER A 147 2.38 4.38 18.07
CA SER A 147 2.09 5.27 16.95
C SER A 147 2.14 4.52 15.61
N VAL A 148 3.13 3.64 15.41
CA VAL A 148 3.24 2.83 14.19
C VAL A 148 2.08 1.84 14.04
N ARG A 149 1.68 1.16 15.12
CA ARG A 149 0.48 0.30 15.10
C ARG A 149 -0.79 1.11 14.91
N ALA A 150 -0.86 2.31 15.47
CA ALA A 150 -1.97 3.23 15.29
C ALA A 150 -2.07 3.73 13.84
N MET A 151 -0.99 3.69 13.05
CA MET A 151 -1.04 3.92 11.60
C MET A 151 -1.50 2.68 10.79
N GLY A 152 -1.64 1.52 11.43
CA GLY A 152 -1.93 0.25 10.75
C GLY A 152 -0.72 -0.37 10.05
N LEU A 153 0.49 -0.05 10.53
CA LEU A 153 1.78 -0.53 10.04
C LEU A 153 2.42 -1.50 11.05
N ASP A 154 3.34 -2.33 10.56
CA ASP A 154 4.17 -3.19 11.38
C ASP A 154 5.41 -2.42 11.91
N PRO A 155 5.60 -2.28 13.24
CA PRO A 155 6.74 -1.55 13.81
C PRO A 155 8.12 -2.03 13.38
N HIS A 156 8.25 -3.30 12.98
CA HIS A 156 9.53 -3.90 12.59
C HIS A 156 9.62 -4.10 11.07
N GLY A 157 8.55 -4.60 10.45
CA GLY A 157 8.46 -4.87 9.02
C GLY A 157 8.46 -3.60 8.16
N ASP A 158 7.78 -2.56 8.62
CA ASP A 158 7.55 -1.34 7.83
C ASP A 158 8.52 -0.20 8.20
N ARG A 159 9.55 -0.47 9.00
CA ARG A 159 10.53 0.54 9.44
C ARG A 159 11.23 1.23 8.26
N LEU A 160 11.63 0.46 7.25
CA LEU A 160 12.26 1.02 6.03
C LEU A 160 11.27 1.86 5.21
N PHE A 161 9.99 1.45 5.18
CA PHE A 161 8.93 2.21 4.51
C PHE A 161 8.75 3.56 5.22
N LEU A 162 8.67 3.55 6.55
CA LEU A 162 8.56 4.76 7.36
C LEU A 162 9.74 5.70 7.10
N LEU A 163 10.97 5.20 7.12
CA LEU A 163 12.14 6.04 6.82
C LEU A 163 12.05 6.74 5.45
N HIS A 164 11.69 5.99 4.40
CA HIS A 164 11.51 6.59 3.06
C HIS A 164 10.35 7.58 3.02
N LEU A 165 9.27 7.30 3.75
CA LEU A 165 8.10 8.17 3.83
C LEU A 165 8.44 9.50 4.52
N LEU A 166 9.14 9.43 5.65
CA LEU A 166 9.57 10.60 6.40
C LEU A 166 10.48 11.49 5.55
N GLU A 167 11.45 10.89 4.85
CA GLU A 167 12.35 11.59 3.91
C GLU A 167 11.59 12.25 2.76
N THR A 168 10.62 11.54 2.17
CA THR A 168 9.86 12.05 1.02
C THR A 168 8.97 13.24 1.39
N TYR A 169 8.37 13.20 2.59
CA TYR A 169 7.39 14.20 3.03
C TYR A 169 7.97 15.26 3.99
N GLY A 170 9.28 15.22 4.28
CA GLY A 170 9.97 16.21 5.11
C GLY A 170 9.73 16.09 6.61
N TYR A 171 9.47 14.87 7.09
CA TYR A 171 9.35 14.54 8.52
C TYR A 171 10.66 13.99 9.12
N ASP A 172 11.81 14.33 8.54
CA ASP A 172 13.15 13.84 8.93
C ASP A 172 13.53 14.14 10.39
N SER A 173 12.85 15.09 11.03
CA SER A 173 13.04 15.43 12.44
C SER A 173 12.42 14.42 13.41
N LEU A 174 11.55 13.52 12.93
CA LEU A 174 10.92 12.50 13.77
C LEU A 174 11.94 11.40 14.12
N LEU A 175 12.10 11.15 15.42
CA LEU A 175 12.93 10.04 15.90
C LEU A 175 12.09 8.76 15.95
N ILE A 176 12.54 7.68 15.29
CA ILE A 176 11.89 6.36 15.40
C ILE A 176 12.51 5.63 16.59
N THR A 177 11.69 5.25 17.59
CA THR A 177 12.21 4.53 18.75
C THR A 177 12.53 3.09 18.39
N ASP A 178 13.81 2.71 18.54
CA ASP A 178 14.25 1.32 18.36
C ASP A 178 14.00 0.44 19.59
N GLN A 179 13.42 0.96 20.69
CA GLN A 179 13.25 0.16 21.91
C GLN A 179 12.46 -1.10 21.59
N PRO A 180 13.08 -2.30 21.58
CA PRO A 180 12.31 -3.47 21.91
C PRO A 180 11.83 -3.18 23.33
N CYS A 181 10.53 -3.23 23.59
CA CYS A 181 10.10 -3.37 24.98
C CYS A 181 10.81 -4.63 25.49
N CYS A 182 11.83 -4.44 26.32
CA CYS A 182 12.72 -5.49 26.77
C CYS A 182 11.95 -6.49 27.65
N SER A 183 12.33 -7.77 27.47
CA SER A 183 12.22 -8.92 28.39
C SER A 183 10.88 -9.63 28.47
#